data_AF-A0A8T4HWL5-F1
#
_entry.id   AF-A0A8T4HWL5-F1
#
_cell.length_a   1.000
_cell.length_b   1.000
_cell.length_c   1.000
_cell.angle_alpha   90.00
_cell.angle_beta   90.00
_cell.angle_gamma   90.00
#
_symmetry.space_group_name_H-M   'P 1'
#
loop_
_entity.id
_entity.type
_entity.pdbx_description
1 polymer ?
#
loop_
_entity_poly.entity_id
_entity_poly.type
_entity_poly.pdbx_seq_one_letter_code
_entity_poly.pdbx_strand_id
1 'polypeptide(L)'
;MADSDALAQALAQVGPRLKRLRTRRGLTLAALARATGISKSTLSRLESGRRRPSLELLLPLAQAHQVPLDELVDAPGVGDPRVRLKPQRVNGNT
;
A
#
# COMPACT_ATOMS: atom_id res chain seq x y z
N MET A 1 -17.24 -6.31 14.07
CA MET A 1 -16.39 -5.42 14.87
C MET A 1 -14.92 -5.55 14.49
N ALA A 2 -14.33 -6.76 14.50
CA ALA A 2 -12.93 -6.99 14.14
C ALA A 2 -12.49 -6.44 12.76
N ASP A 3 -13.30 -6.58 11.71
CA ASP A 3 -12.94 -6.09 10.36
C ASP A 3 -12.82 -4.56 10.28
N SER A 4 -13.63 -3.83 11.08
CA SER A 4 -13.59 -2.37 11.09
C SER A 4 -12.31 -1.85 11.76
N ASP A 5 -11.83 -2.56 12.78
CA ASP A 5 -10.59 -2.20 13.49
C ASP A 5 -9.36 -2.50 12.61
N ALA A 6 -9.36 -3.64 11.91
CA ALA A 6 -8.32 -3.98 10.94
C ALA A 6 -8.22 -2.94 9.82
N LEU A 7 -9.36 -2.50 9.27
CA LEU A 7 -9.39 -1.44 8.26
C LEU A 7 -8.87 -0.10 8.82
N ALA A 8 -9.31 0.30 10.01
CA ALA A 8 -8.84 1.53 10.65
C ALA A 8 -7.32 1.51 10.88
N GLN A 9 -6.78 0.37 11.30
CA GLN A 9 -5.35 0.17 11.51
C GLN A 9 -4.56 0.20 10.19
N ALA A 10 -5.06 -0.43 9.13
CA ALA A 10 -4.46 -0.36 7.80
C ALA A 10 -4.39 1.10 7.30
N LEU A 11 -5.50 1.84 7.39
CA LEU A 11 -5.58 3.25 6.99
C LEU A 11 -4.65 4.15 7.81
N ALA A 12 -4.51 3.91 9.12
CA ALA A 12 -3.62 4.67 9.99
C ALA A 12 -2.14 4.50 9.62
N GLN A 13 -1.76 3.33 9.08
CA GLN A 13 -0.38 3.02 8.72
C GLN A 13 0.04 3.55 7.34
N VAL A 14 -0.91 3.96 6.49
CA VAL A 14 -0.64 4.53 5.17
C VAL A 14 0.28 5.76 5.24
N GLY A 15 -0.03 6.73 6.11
CA GLY A 15 0.75 7.96 6.25
C GLY A 15 2.22 7.71 6.61
N PRO A 16 2.51 6.96 7.69
CA PRO A 16 3.86 6.54 8.05
C PRO A 16 4.59 5.75 6.96
N ARG A 17 3.90 4.90 6.18
CA ARG A 17 4.50 4.19 5.04
C ARG A 17 4.91 5.13 3.92
N LEU A 18 4.02 6.02 3.50
CA LEU A 18 4.32 7.04 2.49
C LEU A 18 5.52 7.89 2.89
N LYS A 19 5.55 8.35 4.16
CA LYS A 19 6.69 9.12 4.69
C LYS A 19 8.00 8.33 4.57
N ARG A 20 8.01 7.06 4.99
CA ARG A 20 9.20 6.18 4.91
C ARG A 20 9.66 5.98 3.47
N LEU A 21 8.75 5.72 2.55
CA LEU A 21 9.05 5.50 1.14
C LEU A 21 9.62 6.75 0.49
N ARG A 22 9.02 7.91 0.78
CA ARG A 22 9.51 9.21 0.34
C ARG A 22 10.91 9.51 0.87
N THR A 23 11.16 9.33 2.17
CA THR A 23 12.48 9.60 2.77
C THR A 23 13.55 8.62 2.32
N ARG A 24 13.22 7.33 2.16
CA ARG A 24 14.16 6.33 1.61
C ARG A 24 14.62 6.68 0.20
N ARG A 25 13.76 7.28 -0.61
CA ARG A 25 14.09 7.76 -1.97
C ARG A 25 14.71 9.16 -1.99
N GLY A 26 14.98 9.78 -0.84
CA GLY A 26 15.55 11.14 -0.77
C GLY A 26 14.62 12.24 -1.31
N LEU A 27 13.32 11.97 -1.46
CA LEU A 27 12.38 12.90 -2.07
C LEU A 27 11.88 13.93 -1.05
N THR A 28 11.84 15.20 -1.44
CA THR A 28 11.14 16.23 -0.65
C THR A 28 9.64 16.18 -0.93
N LEU A 29 8.81 16.70 -0.01
CA LEU A 29 7.38 16.85 -0.25
C LEU A 29 7.09 17.74 -1.47
N ALA A 30 7.95 18.73 -1.76
CA ALA A 30 7.80 19.59 -2.93
C ALA A 30 8.10 18.83 -4.24
N ALA A 31 9.10 17.96 -4.24
CA ALA A 31 9.41 17.11 -5.39
C ALA A 31 8.26 16.12 -5.67
N LEU A 32 7.74 15.47 -4.62
CA LEU A 32 6.62 14.55 -4.75
C LEU A 32 5.34 15.27 -5.21
N ALA A 33 5.09 16.49 -4.73
CA ALA A 33 3.97 17.32 -5.17
C ALA A 33 4.02 17.59 -6.68
N ARG A 34 5.20 17.95 -7.21
CA ARG A 34 5.37 18.16 -8.65
C ARG A 34 5.16 16.90 -9.46
N ALA A 35 5.64 15.75 -8.97
CA ALA A 35 5.52 14.47 -9.67
C ALA A 35 4.08 13.93 -9.69
N THR A 36 3.27 14.24 -8.66
CA THR A 36 1.93 13.67 -8.49
C THR A 36 0.79 14.64 -8.80
N GLY A 37 1.07 15.94 -8.91
CA GLY A 37 0.04 16.99 -8.97
C GLY A 37 -0.68 17.24 -7.63
N ILE A 38 -0.31 16.52 -6.56
CA ILE A 38 -0.93 16.66 -5.25
C ILE A 38 -0.24 17.79 -4.48
N SER A 39 -1.02 18.69 -3.87
CA SER A 39 -0.43 19.82 -3.14
C SER A 39 0.50 19.35 -2.00
N LYS A 40 1.60 20.07 -1.76
CA LYS A 40 2.52 19.84 -0.64
C LYS A 40 1.79 19.77 0.71
N SER A 41 0.76 20.60 0.90
CA SER A 41 -0.05 20.61 2.12
C SER A 41 -0.86 19.32 2.29
N THR A 42 -1.41 18.80 1.19
CA THR A 42 -2.18 17.54 1.18
C THR A 42 -1.25 16.37 1.49
N LEU A 43 -0.08 16.30 0.85
CA LEU A 43 0.93 15.28 1.13
C LEU A 43 1.39 15.31 2.59
N SER A 44 1.65 16.50 3.14
CA SER A 44 2.04 16.67 4.55
C SER A 44 0.95 16.17 5.52
N ARG A 45 -0.31 16.54 5.28
CA ARG A 45 -1.44 16.04 6.10
C ARG A 45 -1.65 14.54 5.94
N LEU A 46 -1.42 13.99 4.75
CA LEU A 46 -1.52 12.56 4.48
C LEU A 46 -0.43 11.78 5.23
N GLU A 47 0.83 12.20 5.15
CA GLU A 47 1.95 11.57 5.86
C GLU A 47 1.85 11.65 7.38
N SER A 48 1.19 12.69 7.90
CA SER A 48 0.95 12.86 9.34
C SER A 48 -0.35 12.22 9.84
N GLY A 49 -1.11 11.54 8.97
CA GLY A 49 -2.39 10.91 9.32
C GLY A 49 -3.55 11.89 9.57
N ARG A 50 -3.31 13.20 9.40
CA ARG A 50 -4.34 14.25 9.55
C ARG A 50 -5.32 14.32 8.38
N ARG A 51 -4.99 13.66 7.27
CA ARG A 51 -5.88 13.49 6.11
C ARG A 51 -6.09 12.01 5.88
N ARG A 52 -7.35 11.58 5.82
CA ARG A 52 -7.69 10.21 5.44
C ARG A 52 -7.23 9.94 3.99
N PRO A 53 -6.55 8.82 3.73
CA PRO A 53 -6.21 8.42 2.37
C PRO A 53 -7.48 8.07 1.57
N SER A 54 -7.49 8.45 0.30
CA SER A 54 -8.49 8.04 -0.69
C SER A 54 -7.78 7.40 -1.87
N LEU A 55 -8.48 6.58 -2.66
CA LEU A 55 -7.90 5.96 -3.86
C LEU A 55 -7.34 7.00 -4.84
N GLU A 56 -8.03 8.13 -5.02
CA GLU A 56 -7.57 9.25 -5.84
C GLU A 56 -6.21 9.82 -5.40
N LEU A 57 -5.91 9.79 -4.09
CA LEU A 57 -4.61 10.20 -3.58
C LEU A 57 -3.58 9.07 -3.69
N LEU A 58 -3.99 7.83 -3.43
CA LEU A 58 -3.07 6.69 -3.36
C LEU A 58 -2.57 6.22 -4.72
N LEU A 59 -3.40 6.22 -5.76
CA LEU A 59 -3.01 5.72 -7.08
C LEU A 59 -1.85 6.52 -7.70
N PRO A 60 -1.87 7.87 -7.72
CA PRO A 60 -0.73 8.65 -8.21
C PRO A 60 0.53 8.47 -7.34
N LEU A 61 0.35 8.26 -6.03
CA LEU A 61 1.48 8.05 -5.10
C LEU A 61 2.14 6.69 -5.32
N ALA A 62 1.35 5.63 -5.52
CA ALA A 62 1.84 4.30 -5.85
C ALA A 62 2.64 4.33 -7.15
N GLN A 63 2.11 5.00 -8.18
CA GLN A 63 2.79 5.19 -9.46
C GLN A 63 4.09 6.01 -9.32
N ALA A 64 4.06 7.15 -8.64
CA ALA A 64 5.24 8.00 -8.44
C ALA A 64 6.34 7.30 -7.63
N HIS A 65 5.94 6.39 -6.72
CA HIS A 65 6.88 5.56 -5.98
C HIS A 65 7.18 4.22 -6.63
N GLN A 66 6.58 3.89 -7.77
CA GLN A 66 6.76 2.61 -8.48
C GLN A 66 6.61 1.39 -7.55
N VAL A 67 5.58 1.44 -6.69
CA VAL A 67 5.21 0.35 -5.80
C VAL A 67 3.77 -0.05 -6.09
N PRO A 68 3.40 -1.32 -5.86
CA PRO A 68 2.01 -1.71 -5.94
C PRO A 68 1.19 -1.03 -4.81
N LEU A 69 -0.11 -0.88 -5.02
CA LEU A 69 -0.99 -0.16 -4.10
C LEU A 69 -1.08 -0.85 -2.72
N ASP A 70 -1.03 -2.18 -2.72
CA ASP A 70 -1.01 -3.01 -1.51
C ASP A 70 0.19 -2.70 -0.59
N GLU A 71 1.35 -2.33 -1.13
CA GLU A 71 2.50 -1.89 -0.33
C GLU A 71 2.21 -0.61 0.48
N LEU A 72 1.30 0.26 -0.02
CA LEU A 72 0.91 1.47 0.71
C LEU A 72 -0.05 1.18 1.86
N VAL A 73 -0.95 0.21 1.69
CA VAL A 73 -2.00 -0.13 2.66
C VAL A 73 -1.63 -1.29 3.58
N ASP A 74 -0.60 -2.07 3.23
CA ASP A 74 -0.20 -3.33 3.89
C ASP A 74 -1.41 -4.22 4.10
N ALA A 75 -2.10 -4.46 2.99
CA ALA A 75 -3.18 -5.42 2.96
C ALA A 75 -2.60 -6.75 3.46
N PRO A 76 -3.24 -7.42 4.44
CA PRO A 76 -2.78 -8.72 4.89
C PRO A 76 -2.63 -9.61 3.66
N GLY A 77 -1.47 -10.28 3.56
CA GLY A 77 -1.14 -11.09 2.41
C GLY A 77 -2.29 -12.02 2.10
N VAL A 78 -2.94 -11.82 0.95
CA VAL A 78 -3.94 -12.75 0.46
C VAL A 78 -3.16 -14.02 0.17
N GLY A 79 -3.29 -15.04 1.03
CA GLY A 79 -2.62 -16.32 0.83
C GLY A 79 -2.92 -16.80 -0.59
N ASP A 80 -1.90 -17.33 -1.29
CA ASP A 80 -2.10 -17.86 -2.65
C ASP A 80 -3.21 -18.94 -2.56
N PRO A 81 -4.39 -18.71 -3.17
CA PRO A 81 -5.49 -19.66 -3.07
C PRO A 81 -5.14 -20.98 -3.78
N ARG A 82 -4.08 -21.01 -4.58
CA ARG A 82 -3.55 -22.24 -5.17
C ARG A 82 -2.85 -23.04 -4.08
N VAL A 83 -3.56 -24.03 -3.54
CA VAL A 83 -2.93 -25.14 -2.83
C VAL A 83 -1.92 -25.79 -3.76
N ARG A 84 -0.62 -25.62 -3.49
CA ARG A 84 0.42 -26.41 -4.17
C ARG A 84 0.29 -27.86 -3.71
N LEU A 85 -0.57 -28.64 -4.37
CA LEU A 85 -0.60 -30.08 -4.17
C LEU A 85 0.78 -30.63 -4.51
N LYS A 86 1.40 -31.32 -3.55
CA LYS A 86 2.55 -32.17 -3.86
C LYS A 86 2.05 -33.25 -4.83
N PRO A 87 2.77 -33.57 -5.92
CA PRO A 87 2.38 -34.63 -6.83
C PRO A 87 2.18 -35.91 -6.04
N GLN A 88 0.93 -36.34 -5.87
CA GLN A 88 0.61 -37.64 -5.33
C GLN A 88 0.60 -38.59 -6.52
N ARG A 89 1.44 -39.63 -6.45
CA ARG A 89 1.36 -40.73 -7.41
C ARG A 89 0.02 -41.41 -7.20
N VAL A 90 -0.94 -41.08 -8.06
CA VAL A 90 -2.14 -41.90 -8.22
C VAL A 90 -1.66 -43.17 -8.90
N ASN A 91 -1.76 -44.29 -8.18
CA ASN A 91 -1.43 -45.61 -8.72
C ASN A 91 -2.44 -45.93 -9.83
N GLY A 92 -2.09 -45.60 -11.07
CA GLY A 92 -2.78 -46.09 -12.25
C GLY A 92 -2.36 -47.54 -12.51
N ASN A 93 -3.33 -48.46 -12.44
CA ASN A 93 -3.34 -49.55 -13.38
C ASN A 93 -3.77 -49.00 -14.75
N THR A 94 -3.17 -49.54 -15.80
CA THR A 94 -3.38 -49.25 -17.22
C THR A 94 -4.85 -49.13 -17.62
#